data_AF-A0A9X0D1V5-F1
#
_entry.id   AF-A0A9X0D1V5-F1
#
_cell.length_a   1.000
_cell.length_b   1.000
_cell.length_c   1.000
_cell.angle_alpha   90.00
_cell.angle_beta   90.00
_cell.angle_gamma   90.00
#
_symmetry.space_group_name_H-M   'P 1'
#
loop_
_entity.id
_entity.type
_entity.pdbx_description
1 polymer ?
#
loop_
_entity_poly.entity_id
_entity_poly.type
_entity_poly.pdbx_seq_one_letter_code
_entity_poly.pdbx_strand_id
1 'polypeptide(L)'
;MFASKSFCFYLFLIFVAVPGQVVSSTQMNKSTASDGKEFITGEVVVSTARYTKIALAEIKTKLQSLSAKDEKFSEYIERKLDLMNKSNAALSMQVQAMSQRLTTLERQGANYDLLFPRKGTSDYVITRSMPSLTAVTVCFWMKTTDTGNEGTPLSYAESGSSGRDELVLFDYRDFSLWVGGRGRYKHSLAT
;
A
#
# COMPACT_ATOMS: atom_id res chain seq x y z
N MET A 1 26.75 -83.61 42.79
CA MET A 1 27.12 -83.76 41.37
C MET A 1 26.10 -82.97 40.56
N PHE A 2 26.41 -81.72 40.23
CA PHE A 2 25.52 -80.81 39.50
C PHE A 2 26.20 -80.46 38.17
N ALA A 3 25.54 -80.80 37.06
CA ALA A 3 26.03 -80.58 35.71
C ALA A 3 25.87 -79.10 35.31
N SER A 4 26.97 -78.45 34.94
CA SER A 4 27.00 -77.07 34.48
C SER A 4 26.57 -76.97 33.01
N LYS A 5 25.63 -76.06 32.72
CA LYS A 5 25.26 -75.66 31.35
C LYS A 5 25.92 -74.32 31.05
N SER A 6 26.80 -74.26 30.05
CA SER A 6 27.41 -73.03 29.56
C SER A 6 26.51 -72.34 28.53
N PHE A 7 26.26 -71.04 28.71
CA PHE A 7 25.57 -70.18 27.75
C PHE A 7 26.60 -69.51 26.83
N CYS A 8 26.32 -69.48 25.53
CA CYS A 8 27.14 -68.81 24.51
C CYS A 8 26.44 -67.51 24.10
N PHE A 9 27.05 -66.35 24.37
CA PHE A 9 26.56 -65.05 23.91
C PHE A 9 27.23 -64.68 22.58
N TYR A 10 26.43 -64.51 21.52
CA TYR A 10 26.90 -63.96 20.25
C TYR A 10 26.74 -62.44 20.28
N LEU A 11 27.86 -61.71 20.32
CA LEU A 11 27.88 -60.26 20.12
C LEU A 11 27.95 -59.98 18.60
N PHE A 12 26.82 -59.63 17.98
CA PHE A 12 26.78 -59.18 16.59
C PHE A 12 27.39 -57.78 16.48
N LEU A 13 28.63 -57.69 16.00
CA LEU A 13 29.23 -56.43 15.53
C LEU A 13 28.70 -56.14 14.11
N ILE A 14 27.74 -55.23 13.99
CA ILE A 14 27.28 -54.74 12.69
C ILE A 14 28.33 -53.77 12.14
N PHE A 15 29.09 -54.20 11.13
CA PHE A 15 29.93 -53.32 10.33
C PHE A 15 29.08 -52.61 9.28
N VAL A 16 28.83 -51.31 9.45
CA VAL A 16 28.30 -50.46 8.38
C VAL A 16 29.45 -50.14 7.44
N ALA A 17 29.57 -50.88 6.34
CA ALA A 17 30.54 -50.62 5.30
C ALA A 17 30.05 -49.44 4.43
N VAL A 18 30.69 -48.28 4.58
CA VAL A 18 30.63 -47.20 3.59
C VAL A 18 31.63 -47.53 2.48
N PRO A 19 31.23 -47.63 1.20
CA PRO A 19 32.14 -48.01 0.13
C PRO A 19 33.02 -46.80 -0.23
N GLY A 20 34.22 -46.75 0.36
CA GLY A 20 35.24 -45.77 0.04
C GLY A 20 36.61 -46.34 0.39
N GLN A 21 37.43 -46.54 -0.64
CA GLN A 21 38.79 -47.07 -0.65
C GLN A 21 39.52 -47.11 0.71
N VAL A 22 39.81 -48.32 1.20
CA VAL A 22 40.88 -48.54 2.18
C VAL A 22 41.91 -49.46 1.54
N VAL A 23 42.95 -48.86 0.97
CA VAL A 23 44.21 -49.58 0.74
C VAL A 23 44.99 -49.44 2.04
N SER A 24 45.01 -50.51 2.84
CA SER A 24 45.96 -50.65 3.94
C SER A 24 46.42 -52.10 3.97
N SER A 25 47.56 -52.36 3.33
CA SER A 25 48.26 -53.63 3.49
C SER A 25 49.32 -53.46 4.57
N THR A 26 49.00 -53.83 5.81
CA THR A 26 50.02 -54.04 6.84
C THR A 26 50.24 -55.54 6.98
N GLN A 27 51.49 -55.97 6.92
CA GLN A 27 51.85 -57.38 7.03
C GLN A 27 51.50 -57.89 8.43
N MET A 28 50.51 -58.78 8.51
CA MET A 28 50.10 -59.44 9.75
C MET A 28 51.04 -60.61 10.00
N ASN A 29 51.75 -60.59 11.13
CA ASN A 29 52.56 -61.73 11.55
C ASN A 29 51.72 -62.67 12.41
N LYS A 30 51.61 -63.90 11.95
CA LYS A 30 50.89 -64.98 12.63
C LYS A 30 51.91 -65.85 13.34
N SER A 31 51.77 -65.98 14.66
CA SER A 31 52.62 -66.86 15.47
C SER A 31 51.74 -67.87 16.20
N THR A 32 52.14 -69.14 16.13
CA THR A 32 51.46 -70.26 16.79
C THR A 32 52.17 -70.54 18.11
N ALA A 33 51.44 -70.43 19.21
CA ALA A 33 51.96 -70.84 20.51
C ALA A 33 52.02 -72.38 20.58
N SER A 34 52.87 -72.91 21.46
CA SER A 34 53.09 -74.35 21.62
C SER A 34 51.86 -75.15 22.08
N ASP A 35 50.78 -74.48 22.47
CA ASP A 35 49.48 -75.06 22.82
C ASP A 35 48.48 -75.08 21.63
N GLY A 36 48.94 -74.70 20.43
CA GLY A 36 48.14 -74.70 19.20
C GLY A 36 47.24 -73.47 19.02
N LYS A 37 47.29 -72.47 19.92
CA LYS A 37 46.56 -71.21 19.73
C LYS A 37 47.35 -70.23 18.87
N GLU A 38 46.64 -69.61 17.93
CA GLU A 38 47.20 -68.64 16.99
C GLU A 38 46.95 -67.23 17.51
N PHE A 39 48.00 -66.43 17.65
CA PHE A 39 47.90 -65.03 18.05
C PHE A 39 48.22 -64.14 16.85
N ILE A 40 47.35 -63.16 16.62
CA ILE A 40 47.57 -62.11 15.61
C ILE A 40 47.82 -60.83 16.38
N THR A 41 49.06 -60.36 16.38
CA THR A 41 49.44 -59.05 16.93
C THR A 41 49.69 -58.09 15.78
N GLY A 42 48.88 -57.03 15.73
CA GLY A 42 49.02 -55.94 14.77
C GLY A 42 48.60 -54.61 15.39
N GLU A 43 49.37 -53.57 15.12
CA GLU A 43 49.04 -52.20 15.54
C GLU A 43 48.08 -51.57 14.52
N VAL A 44 46.84 -51.28 14.95
CA VAL A 44 45.83 -50.62 14.11
C VAL A 44 46.00 -49.11 14.24
N VAL A 45 46.75 -48.51 13.32
CA VAL A 45 46.83 -47.04 13.21
C VAL A 45 45.61 -46.52 12.46
N VAL A 46 44.67 -45.93 13.20
CA VAL A 46 43.39 -45.39 12.66
C VAL A 46 43.64 -44.09 11.89
N SER A 47 43.92 -44.21 10.59
CA SER A 47 44.08 -43.11 9.63
C SER A 47 42.75 -42.40 9.29
N THR A 48 41.61 -43.05 9.48
CA THR A 48 40.25 -42.51 9.25
C THR A 48 39.94 -41.28 10.13
N ALA A 49 40.53 -41.20 11.32
CA ALA A 49 40.31 -40.09 12.25
C ALA A 49 40.95 -38.75 11.84
N ARG A 50 41.91 -38.75 10.90
CA ARG A 50 42.52 -37.51 10.38
C ARG A 50 41.67 -36.90 9.27
N TYR A 51 41.18 -37.73 8.35
CA TYR A 51 40.31 -37.29 7.26
C TYR A 51 38.99 -36.69 7.77
N THR A 52 38.41 -37.26 8.84
CA THR A 52 37.20 -36.70 9.47
C THR A 52 37.44 -35.33 10.10
N LYS A 53 38.63 -35.07 10.66
CA LYS A 53 38.98 -33.74 11.23
C LYS A 53 39.10 -32.67 10.15
N ILE A 54 39.65 -33.00 8.99
CA ILE A 54 39.76 -32.07 7.85
C ILE A 54 38.36 -31.73 7.32
N ALA A 55 37.53 -32.75 7.07
CA ALA A 55 36.16 -32.54 6.61
C ALA A 55 35.31 -31.73 7.62
N LEU A 56 35.49 -31.97 8.92
CA LEU A 56 34.81 -31.20 9.97
C LEU A 56 35.22 -29.73 9.98
N ALA A 57 36.51 -29.44 9.74
CA ALA A 57 37.00 -28.07 9.64
C ALA A 57 36.39 -27.35 8.43
N GLU A 58 36.34 -28.00 7.27
CA GLU A 58 35.70 -27.44 6.06
C GLU A 58 34.21 -27.15 6.27
N ILE A 59 33.48 -28.09 6.89
CA ILE A 59 32.06 -27.90 7.22
C ILE A 59 31.90 -26.69 8.13
N LYS A 60 32.73 -26.57 9.17
CA LYS A 60 32.70 -25.42 10.09
C LYS A 60 32.92 -24.09 9.35
N THR A 61 33.90 -24.03 8.45
CA THR A 61 34.18 -22.81 7.68
C THR A 61 33.04 -22.46 6.73
N LYS A 62 32.45 -23.45 6.06
CA LYS A 62 31.28 -23.23 5.19
C LYS A 62 30.08 -22.73 5.99
N LEU A 63 29.85 -23.27 7.17
CA LEU A 63 28.76 -22.86 8.05
C LEU A 63 28.93 -21.41 8.54
N GLN A 64 30.16 -21.01 8.87
CA GLN A 64 30.48 -19.61 9.18
C GLN A 64 30.28 -18.69 7.98
N SER A 65 30.71 -19.10 6.78
CA SER A 65 30.51 -18.33 5.56
C SER A 65 29.02 -18.16 5.21
N LEU A 66 28.22 -19.20 5.42
CA LEU A 66 26.78 -19.17 5.18
C LEU A 66 26.09 -18.23 6.17
N SER A 67 26.41 -18.35 7.46
CA SER A 67 25.88 -17.45 8.50
C SER A 67 26.17 -15.97 8.21
N ALA A 68 27.38 -15.64 7.75
CA ALA A 68 27.71 -14.26 7.37
C ALA A 68 26.96 -13.75 6.13
N LYS A 69 26.61 -14.65 5.19
CA LYS A 69 25.78 -14.29 4.02
C LYS A 69 24.33 -14.06 4.42
N ASP A 70 23.80 -14.86 5.34
CA ASP A 70 22.43 -14.73 5.84
C ASP A 70 22.24 -13.40 6.59
N GLU A 71 23.24 -12.98 7.38
CA GLU A 71 23.24 -11.68 8.06
C GLU A 71 23.22 -10.51 7.06
N LYS A 72 24.09 -10.55 6.05
CA LYS A 72 24.10 -9.53 4.98
C LYS A 72 22.79 -9.50 4.17
N PHE A 73 22.19 -10.66 3.94
CA PHE A 73 20.90 -10.74 3.26
C PHE A 73 19.79 -10.10 4.11
N SER A 74 19.80 -10.35 5.41
CA SER A 74 18.86 -9.77 6.37
C SER A 74 18.98 -8.24 6.39
N GLU A 75 20.20 -7.71 6.50
CA GLU A 75 20.47 -6.27 6.48
C GLU A 75 20.02 -5.63 5.15
N TYR A 76 20.25 -6.30 4.02
CA TYR A 76 19.78 -5.83 2.72
C TYR A 76 18.26 -5.72 2.64
N ILE A 77 17.54 -6.71 3.15
CA ILE A 77 16.07 -6.71 3.14
C ILE A 77 15.51 -5.60 4.03
N GLU A 78 16.06 -5.44 5.24
CA GLU A 78 15.64 -4.36 6.14
C GLU A 78 15.84 -2.97 5.52
N ARG A 79 17.00 -2.74 4.91
CA ARG A 79 17.30 -1.46 4.24
C ARG A 79 16.37 -1.21 3.04
N LYS A 80 16.06 -2.24 2.26
CA LYS A 80 15.10 -2.13 1.15
C LYS A 80 13.69 -1.86 1.66
N LEU A 81 13.28 -2.47 2.76
CA LEU A 81 11.98 -2.25 3.38
C LEU A 81 11.84 -0.82 3.89
N ASP A 82 12.86 -0.27 4.56
CA ASP A 82 12.88 1.13 5.02
C ASP A 82 12.78 2.12 3.84
N LEU A 83 13.55 1.88 2.78
CA LEU A 83 13.49 2.71 1.56
C LEU A 83 12.09 2.69 0.91
N MET A 84 11.47 1.51 0.82
CA MET A 84 10.10 1.38 0.32
C MET A 84 9.11 2.11 1.21
N ASN A 85 9.24 2.00 2.53
CA ASN A 85 8.34 2.66 3.46
C ASN A 85 8.44 4.19 3.38
N LYS A 86 9.68 4.72 3.27
CA LYS A 86 9.93 6.16 3.03
C LYS A 86 9.35 6.63 1.70
N SER A 87 9.53 5.85 0.63
CA SER A 87 8.94 6.15 -0.69
C SER A 87 7.42 6.16 -0.63
N ASN A 88 6.80 5.21 0.08
CA ASN A 88 5.35 5.15 0.24
C ASN A 88 4.81 6.34 1.03
N ALA A 89 5.50 6.76 2.09
CA ALA A 89 5.15 7.96 2.83
C ALA A 89 5.22 9.22 1.94
N ALA A 90 6.27 9.35 1.13
CA ALA A 90 6.43 10.47 0.20
C ALA A 90 5.33 10.49 -0.88
N LEU A 91 5.02 9.33 -1.47
CA LEU A 91 3.93 9.18 -2.43
C LEU A 91 2.57 9.54 -1.82
N SER A 92 2.31 9.09 -0.58
CA SER A 92 1.08 9.41 0.15
C SER A 92 0.93 10.92 0.35
N MET A 93 2.00 11.62 0.76
CA MET A 93 1.98 13.09 0.88
C MET A 93 1.70 13.78 -0.46
N GLN A 94 2.27 13.28 -1.55
CA GLN A 94 2.01 13.83 -2.89
C GLN A 94 0.55 13.64 -3.32
N VAL A 95 -0.03 12.46 -3.07
CA VAL A 95 -1.44 12.18 -3.37
C VAL A 95 -2.36 13.10 -2.55
N GLN A 96 -2.06 13.29 -1.26
CA GLN A 96 -2.83 14.20 -0.42
C GLN A 96 -2.73 15.66 -0.89
N ALA A 97 -1.52 16.12 -1.23
CA ALA A 97 -1.32 17.46 -1.78
C ALA A 97 -2.06 17.65 -3.12
N MET A 98 -2.07 16.61 -3.97
CA MET A 98 -2.81 16.63 -5.23
C MET A 98 -4.32 16.75 -5.00
N SER A 99 -4.86 16.01 -4.04
CA SER A 99 -6.29 16.10 -3.66
C SER A 99 -6.66 17.51 -3.19
N GLN A 100 -5.81 18.16 -2.38
CA GLN A 100 -6.03 19.53 -1.93
C GLN A 100 -5.97 20.55 -3.06
N ARG A 101 -5.08 20.35 -4.04
CA ARG A 101 -5.00 21.21 -5.22
C ARG A 101 -6.22 21.05 -6.11
N LEU A 102 -6.72 19.83 -6.29
CA LEU A 102 -7.92 19.55 -7.07
C LEU A 102 -9.14 20.28 -6.48
N THR A 103 -9.34 20.20 -5.16
CA THR A 103 -10.46 20.90 -4.49
C THR A 103 -10.34 22.43 -4.59
N THR A 104 -9.10 22.95 -4.60
CA THR A 104 -8.85 24.38 -4.81
C THR A 104 -9.17 24.80 -6.24
N LEU A 105 -8.77 23.99 -7.23
CA LEU A 105 -9.07 24.25 -8.63
C LEU A 105 -10.56 24.14 -8.95
N GLU A 106 -11.29 23.21 -8.32
CA GLU A 106 -12.74 23.15 -8.44
C GLU A 106 -13.43 24.43 -7.94
N ARG A 107 -12.92 25.02 -6.85
CA ARG A 107 -13.38 26.32 -6.36
C ARG A 107 -12.99 27.48 -7.29
N GLN A 108 -11.80 27.45 -7.90
CA GLN A 108 -11.30 28.51 -8.79
C GLN A 108 -11.87 28.45 -10.21
N GLY A 109 -12.23 27.26 -10.71
CA GLY A 109 -12.90 27.09 -12.01
C GLY A 109 -14.31 27.68 -12.06
N ALA A 110 -14.83 28.09 -10.91
CA ALA A 110 -16.06 28.82 -10.71
C ALA A 110 -15.78 30.33 -10.57
N ASN A 111 -15.09 30.94 -11.55
CA ASN A 111 -14.93 32.40 -11.67
C ASN A 111 -16.28 33.06 -11.96
N TYR A 112 -17.19 33.07 -10.98
CA TYR A 112 -18.43 33.83 -11.02
C TYR A 112 -18.19 35.17 -10.35
N ASP A 113 -18.63 36.26 -10.97
CA ASP A 113 -18.57 37.60 -10.37
C ASP A 113 -19.46 37.69 -9.12
N LEU A 114 -20.54 36.88 -9.08
CA LEU A 114 -21.49 36.79 -7.97
C LEU A 114 -21.75 35.32 -7.62
N LEU A 115 -21.64 34.96 -6.34
CA LEU A 115 -21.91 33.62 -5.82
C LEU A 115 -22.92 33.69 -4.68
N PHE A 116 -24.04 32.98 -4.84
CA PHE A 116 -25.11 32.89 -3.84
C PHE A 116 -25.17 31.45 -3.29
N PRO A 117 -24.42 31.11 -2.23
CA PRO A 117 -24.31 29.74 -1.74
C PRO A 117 -25.59 29.20 -1.08
N ARG A 118 -26.55 30.06 -0.73
CA ARG A 118 -27.76 29.65 -0.01
C ARG A 118 -29.00 30.31 -0.60
N LYS A 119 -30.08 29.54 -0.76
CA LYS A 119 -31.41 30.10 -0.99
C LYS A 119 -31.83 30.92 0.24
N GLY A 120 -32.21 32.16 0.02
CA GLY A 120 -32.77 33.02 1.07
C GLY A 120 -33.00 34.43 0.56
N THR A 121 -33.54 35.28 1.43
CA THR A 121 -33.76 36.71 1.17
C THR A 121 -32.62 37.59 1.69
N SER A 122 -31.58 36.99 2.28
CA SER A 122 -30.43 37.69 2.86
C SER A 122 -29.18 37.66 1.98
N ASP A 123 -29.18 36.86 0.91
CA ASP A 123 -28.05 36.65 0.00
C ASP A 123 -28.35 37.30 -1.34
N TYR A 124 -28.17 38.61 -1.41
CA TYR A 124 -28.45 39.42 -2.61
C TYR A 124 -27.45 40.57 -2.73
N VAL A 125 -27.29 41.08 -3.95
CA VAL A 125 -26.56 42.32 -4.22
C VAL A 125 -27.56 43.37 -4.68
N ILE A 126 -27.47 44.56 -4.08
CA ILE A 126 -28.33 45.70 -4.44
C ILE A 126 -27.49 46.87 -4.93
N THR A 127 -27.81 47.36 -6.11
CA THR A 127 -27.27 48.62 -6.64
C THR A 127 -28.30 49.72 -6.43
N ARG A 128 -27.93 50.73 -5.65
CA ARG A 128 -28.78 51.92 -5.42
C ARG A 128 -28.40 53.03 -6.41
N SER A 129 -29.26 54.03 -6.55
CA SER A 129 -29.02 55.23 -7.38
C SER A 129 -29.05 55.00 -8.90
N MET A 130 -29.88 54.06 -9.37
CA MET A 130 -30.20 53.96 -10.79
C MET A 130 -31.03 55.18 -11.23
N PRO A 131 -30.77 55.76 -12.42
CA PRO A 131 -31.59 56.83 -12.98
C PRO A 131 -32.99 56.32 -13.32
N SER A 132 -33.96 57.22 -13.50
CA SER A 132 -35.27 56.85 -14.04
C SER A 132 -35.09 56.17 -15.41
N LEU A 133 -35.54 54.93 -15.51
CA LEU A 133 -35.39 54.10 -16.71
C LEU A 133 -36.66 54.17 -17.56
N THR A 134 -36.53 54.43 -18.85
CA THR A 134 -37.61 54.29 -19.85
C THR A 134 -37.52 52.98 -20.62
N ALA A 135 -36.33 52.37 -20.64
CA ALA A 135 -36.04 51.08 -21.25
C ALA A 135 -34.90 50.39 -20.47
N VAL A 136 -34.87 49.06 -20.52
CA VAL A 136 -33.85 48.25 -19.85
C VAL A 136 -33.53 47.02 -20.71
N THR A 137 -32.26 46.62 -20.71
CA THR A 137 -31.80 45.36 -21.31
C THR A 137 -30.93 44.65 -20.29
N VAL A 138 -31.18 43.36 -20.11
CA VAL A 138 -30.49 42.52 -19.13
C VAL A 138 -29.84 41.36 -19.87
N CYS A 139 -28.54 41.18 -19.67
CA CYS A 139 -27.79 40.03 -20.16
C CYS A 139 -26.96 39.48 -19.00
N PHE A 140 -27.14 38.22 -18.68
CA PHE A 140 -26.35 37.54 -17.65
C PHE A 140 -26.17 36.07 -18.01
N TRP A 141 -25.11 35.48 -17.47
CA TRP A 141 -24.87 34.05 -17.50
C TRP A 141 -25.01 33.53 -16.08
N MET A 142 -25.73 32.43 -15.91
CA MET A 142 -25.92 31.81 -14.61
C MET A 142 -25.65 30.33 -14.72
N LYS A 143 -24.97 29.80 -13.71
CA LYS A 143 -24.87 28.36 -13.46
C LYS A 143 -25.37 28.09 -12.05
N THR A 144 -26.30 27.16 -11.93
CA THR A 144 -26.88 26.74 -10.65
C THR A 144 -26.85 25.22 -10.55
N THR A 145 -26.62 24.72 -9.35
CA THR A 145 -26.84 23.30 -8.99
C THR A 145 -28.16 23.10 -8.26
N ASP A 146 -28.89 24.18 -7.98
CA ASP A 146 -30.21 24.11 -7.35
C ASP A 146 -31.26 23.73 -8.39
N THR A 147 -31.90 22.59 -8.18
CA THR A 147 -32.96 22.05 -9.03
C THR A 147 -34.33 22.08 -8.34
N GLY A 148 -34.36 22.35 -7.03
CA GLY A 148 -35.55 22.17 -6.20
C GLY A 148 -36.30 23.47 -5.90
N ASN A 149 -35.62 24.60 -6.00
CA ASN A 149 -36.17 25.88 -5.56
C ASN A 149 -36.39 26.86 -6.71
N GLU A 150 -37.46 27.64 -6.59
CA GLU A 150 -37.60 28.89 -7.31
C GLU A 150 -36.70 29.98 -6.69
N GLY A 151 -36.36 30.98 -7.49
CA GLY A 151 -35.62 32.16 -7.04
C GLY A 151 -35.69 33.29 -8.06
N THR A 152 -35.22 34.46 -7.65
CA THR A 152 -35.27 35.69 -8.45
C THR A 152 -33.86 36.15 -8.79
N PRO A 153 -33.32 35.82 -9.97
CA PRO A 153 -31.97 36.27 -10.36
C PRO A 153 -31.85 37.79 -10.49
N LEU A 154 -32.94 38.47 -10.85
CA LEU A 154 -32.97 39.92 -11.00
C LEU A 154 -34.35 40.48 -10.67
N SER A 155 -34.36 41.54 -9.89
CA SER A 155 -35.52 42.41 -9.70
C SER A 155 -35.12 43.88 -9.75
N TYR A 156 -36.07 44.72 -10.15
CA TYR A 156 -35.93 46.17 -10.13
C TYR A 156 -37.20 46.78 -9.54
N ALA A 157 -37.03 47.68 -8.59
CA ALA A 157 -38.09 48.40 -7.91
C ALA A 157 -37.82 49.91 -7.94
N GLU A 158 -38.85 50.70 -8.21
CA GLU A 158 -38.78 52.15 -8.11
C GLU A 158 -38.92 52.58 -6.64
N SER A 159 -38.15 53.60 -6.25
CA SER A 159 -38.21 54.15 -4.90
C SER A 159 -39.59 54.77 -4.64
N GLY A 160 -40.30 54.30 -3.62
CA GLY A 160 -41.66 54.78 -3.29
C GLY A 160 -42.80 53.98 -3.92
N SER A 161 -42.50 52.98 -4.75
CA SER A 161 -43.47 51.94 -5.12
C SER A 161 -43.99 51.24 -3.87
N SER A 162 -45.29 50.97 -3.81
CA SER A 162 -45.98 50.30 -2.69
C SER A 162 -45.65 48.80 -2.61
N GLY A 163 -44.36 48.47 -2.56
CA GLY A 163 -43.84 47.10 -2.45
C GLY A 163 -43.98 46.27 -3.72
N ARG A 164 -44.13 46.90 -4.91
CA ARG A 164 -44.16 46.18 -6.19
C ARG A 164 -42.88 46.41 -6.96
N ASP A 165 -42.26 45.32 -7.38
CA ASP A 165 -41.16 45.35 -8.32
C ASP A 165 -41.71 45.65 -9.72
N GLU A 166 -41.11 46.62 -10.39
CA GLU A 166 -41.49 47.04 -11.75
C GLU A 166 -41.01 46.05 -12.80
N LEU A 167 -39.91 45.34 -12.53
CA LEU A 167 -39.39 44.27 -13.36
C LEU A 167 -38.93 43.12 -12.46
N VAL A 168 -39.38 41.90 -12.73
CA VAL A 168 -38.90 40.69 -12.04
C VAL A 168 -38.63 39.61 -13.06
N LEU A 169 -37.42 39.06 -13.01
CA LEU A 169 -37.09 37.79 -13.64
C LEU A 169 -37.16 36.71 -12.57
N PHE A 170 -38.19 35.87 -12.66
CA PHE A 170 -38.53 34.89 -11.64
C PHE A 170 -38.35 33.46 -12.13
N ASP A 171 -38.10 32.56 -11.18
CA ASP A 171 -37.87 31.13 -11.34
C ASP A 171 -36.81 30.81 -12.40
N TYR A 172 -35.55 30.72 -11.97
CA TYR A 172 -34.45 30.38 -12.86
C TYR A 172 -34.50 28.96 -13.45
N ARG A 173 -35.50 28.14 -13.08
CA ARG A 173 -35.78 26.84 -13.69
C ARG A 173 -36.78 26.94 -14.85
N ASP A 174 -37.65 27.94 -14.84
CA ASP A 174 -38.73 28.16 -15.81
C ASP A 174 -39.02 29.67 -15.90
N PHE A 175 -38.10 30.37 -16.55
CA PHE A 175 -38.01 31.83 -16.48
C PHE A 175 -39.34 32.51 -16.80
N SER A 176 -39.82 33.28 -15.85
CA SER A 176 -41.04 34.08 -15.96
C SER A 176 -40.70 35.56 -15.79
N LEU A 177 -41.04 36.37 -16.79
CA LEU A 177 -40.81 37.80 -16.79
C LEU A 177 -42.07 38.56 -16.38
N TRP A 178 -41.95 39.37 -15.34
CA TRP A 178 -43.02 40.24 -14.83
C TRP A 178 -42.65 41.70 -15.06
N VAL A 179 -43.60 42.49 -15.57
CA VAL A 179 -43.45 43.94 -15.77
C VAL A 179 -44.67 44.67 -15.23
N GLY A 180 -44.46 45.59 -14.28
CA GLY A 180 -45.52 46.32 -13.57
C GLY A 180 -46.47 45.40 -12.80
N GLY A 181 -45.93 44.35 -12.18
CA GLY A 181 -46.70 43.34 -11.45
C GLY A 181 -47.56 42.41 -12.31
N ARG A 182 -47.37 42.38 -13.63
CA ARG A 182 -48.09 41.49 -14.56
C ARG A 182 -47.12 40.57 -15.31
N GLY A 183 -47.41 39.28 -15.35
CA GLY A 183 -46.66 38.32 -16.17
C GLY A 183 -46.76 38.68 -17.65
N ARG A 184 -45.61 38.78 -18.33
CA ARG A 184 -45.52 39.16 -19.75
C ARG A 184 -45.05 38.00 -20.63
N TYR A 185 -44.13 37.20 -20.11
CA TYR A 185 -43.49 36.14 -20.88
C TYR A 185 -43.10 34.98 -19.95
N LYS A 186 -43.24 33.76 -20.46
CA LYS A 186 -42.83 32.53 -19.77
C LYS A 186 -42.03 31.68 -20.73
N HIS A 187 -40.82 31.32 -20.36
CA HIS A 187 -39.94 30.44 -21.12
C HIS A 187 -39.70 29.15 -20.35
N SER A 188 -40.31 28.08 -20.83
CA SER A 188 -40.06 26.74 -20.31
C SER A 188 -38.75 26.21 -20.88
N LEU A 189 -37.79 25.97 -20.00
CA LEU A 189 -36.60 25.20 -20.36
C LEU A 189 -37.05 23.76 -20.59
N ALA A 190 -36.86 23.25 -21.81
CA ALA A 190 -37.18 21.87 -22.14
C ALA A 190 -36.32 20.94 -21.26
N THR A 191 -36.99 20.12 -20.45
CA THR A 191 -36.42 19.06 -19.61
C THR A 191 -35.78 17.96 -20.43
#